data_AF-A0A4Q4HQN2-F1
#
_entry.id   AF-A0A4Q4HQN2-F1
#
_cell.length_a   1.000
_cell.length_b   1.000
_cell.length_c   1.000
_cell.angle_alpha   90.00
_cell.angle_beta   90.00
_cell.angle_gamma   90.00
#
_symmetry.space_group_name_H-M   'P 1'
#
loop_
_entity.id
_entity.type
_entity.pdbx_description
1 polymer ?
#
loop_
_entity_poly.entity_id
_entity_poly.type
_entity_poly.pdbx_seq_one_letter_code
_entity_poly.pdbx_strand_id
1 'polypeptide(L)' 'NDPNFATTMLNALAGKQPLDNTLTNLSGKDVAGLLAYLGLGEAAKRNVGTGENQIPDMSAFPSGKNWFQLPSGHIVQMFS' A
#
# COMPACT_ATOMS: atom_id res chain seq x y z
N ASN A 1 44.39 21.47 -8.41
CA ASN A 1 43.94 21.13 -7.05
C ASN A 1 43.22 22.35 -6.51
N ASP A 2 41.90 22.29 -6.32
CA ASP A 2 41.11 23.41 -5.77
C ASP A 2 41.12 23.32 -4.23
N PRO A 3 41.72 24.30 -3.52
CA PRO A 3 41.80 24.28 -2.05
C PRO A 3 40.44 24.31 -1.35
N ASN A 4 39.41 24.82 -2.03
CA ASN A 4 38.09 25.05 -1.46
C ASN A 4 37.07 23.97 -1.84
N PHE A 5 37.49 22.94 -2.59
CA PHE A 5 36.59 21.90 -3.10
C PHE A 5 35.74 21.26 -1.99
N ALA A 6 36.36 20.90 -0.86
CA ALA A 6 35.66 20.28 0.27
C ALA A 6 34.61 21.20 0.88
N THR A 7 34.92 22.48 1.05
CA THR A 7 34.01 23.49 1.60
C THR A 7 32.85 23.76 0.65
N THR A 8 33.13 23.84 -0.66
CA THR A 8 32.11 23.99 -1.70
C THR A 8 31.14 22.82 -1.71
N MET A 9 31.66 21.58 -1.63
CA MET A 9 30.82 20.39 -1.57
C MET A 9 30.01 20.33 -0.26
N LEU A 10 30.63 20.62 0.88
CA LEU A 10 29.94 20.65 2.17
C LEU A 10 28.79 21.67 2.17
N ASN A 11 29.02 22.88 1.64
CA ASN A 11 27.99 23.92 1.52
C ASN A 11 26.91 23.55 0.49
N ALA A 12 27.29 22.89 -0.61
CA ALA A 12 26.34 22.43 -1.61
C ALA A 12 25.43 21.29 -1.12
N LEU A 13 25.86 20.55 -0.09
CA LEU A 13 25.10 19.46 0.54
C LEU A 13 24.34 19.92 1.80
N ALA A 14 24.81 20.96 2.50
CA ALA A 14 24.17 21.53 3.67
C ALA A 14 22.79 22.12 3.30
N GLY A 15 21.72 21.35 3.49
CA GLY A 15 20.36 21.73 3.11
C GLY A 15 19.79 20.96 1.92
N LYS A 16 20.49 19.93 1.40
CA LYS A 16 19.87 18.98 0.47
C LYS A 16 19.03 17.94 1.21
N GLN A 17 17.84 18.36 1.62
CA GLN A 17 16.57 17.71 1.28
C GLN A 17 15.55 18.86 1.04
N PRO A 18 14.78 18.85 -0.06
CA PRO A 18 13.86 19.95 -0.42
C PRO A 18 12.62 20.06 0.49
N LEU A 19 11.88 21.18 0.34
CA LEU A 19 10.73 21.71 1.12
C LEU A 19 9.68 20.71 1.67
N ASP A 20 9.62 19.50 1.14
CA ASP A 20 8.76 18.42 1.61
C ASP A 20 9.51 17.43 2.53
N ASN A 21 8.93 17.19 3.71
CA ASN A 21 9.44 16.26 4.72
C ASN A 21 9.20 14.78 4.35
N THR A 22 8.53 14.46 3.24
CA THR A 22 8.20 13.08 2.85
C THR A 22 9.38 12.12 2.90
N LEU A 23 10.54 12.45 2.32
CA LEU A 23 11.68 11.54 2.34
C LEU A 23 12.26 11.36 3.75
N THR A 24 12.25 12.40 4.59
CA THR A 24 12.63 12.30 6.02
C THR A 24 11.67 11.38 6.75
N ASN A 25 10.38 11.53 6.46
CA ASN A 25 9.34 10.78 7.12
C ASN A 25 9.24 9.34 6.64
N LEU A 26 9.75 9.00 5.47
CA LEU A 26 9.74 7.63 4.94
C LEU A 26 11.09 6.92 5.12
N SER A 27 12.21 7.66 5.05
CA SER A 27 13.55 7.07 5.16
C SER A 27 13.82 6.57 6.58
N GLY A 28 14.55 5.45 6.66
CA GLY A 28 14.93 4.84 7.94
C GLY A 28 13.80 4.14 8.71
N LYS A 29 12.56 4.18 8.23
CA LYS A 29 11.46 3.39 8.79
C LYS A 29 11.51 1.95 8.28
N ASP A 30 11.18 1.02 9.15
CA ASP A 30 10.86 -0.36 8.78
C ASP A 30 9.43 -0.45 8.22
N VAL A 31 9.02 -1.64 7.79
CA VAL A 31 7.68 -1.86 7.23
C VAL A 31 6.59 -1.45 8.22
N ALA A 32 6.71 -1.79 9.50
CA ALA A 32 5.73 -1.42 10.52
C ALA A 32 5.61 0.10 10.70
N GLY A 33 6.74 0.80 10.76
CA GLY A 33 6.80 2.25 10.85
C GLY A 33 6.22 2.96 9.63
N LEU A 34 6.39 2.40 8.43
CA LEU A 34 5.80 2.93 7.21
C LEU A 34 4.27 2.78 7.20
N LEU A 35 3.75 1.60 7.57
CA LEU A 35 2.31 1.37 7.68
C LEU A 35 1.66 2.34 8.69
N ALA A 36 2.31 2.54 9.84
CA ALA A 36 1.84 3.50 10.84
C ALA A 36 1.86 4.95 10.33
N TYR A 37 2.94 5.37 9.67
CA TYR A 37 3.07 6.73 9.11
C TYR A 37 2.01 7.03 8.05
N LEU A 38 1.68 6.05 7.21
CA LEU A 38 0.65 6.16 6.18
C LEU A 38 -0.78 5.90 6.69
N GLY A 39 -0.96 5.55 7.97
CA GLY A 39 -2.26 5.21 8.54
C GLY A 39 -2.89 3.93 7.99
N LEU A 40 -2.06 2.99 7.52
CA LEU A 40 -2.51 1.73 6.93
C LEU A 40 -2.80 0.69 8.02
N GLY A 41 -4.04 0.22 8.06
CA GLY A 41 -4.51 -0.81 8.99
C GLY A 41 -4.26 -2.25 8.50
N GLU A 42 -4.80 -3.22 9.25
CA GLU A 42 -4.58 -4.66 8.98
C GLU A 42 -5.03 -5.12 7.58
N ALA A 43 -6.04 -4.47 6.99
CA ALA A 43 -6.49 -4.77 5.64
C ALA A 43 -5.37 -4.61 4.60
N ALA A 44 -4.52 -3.59 4.72
CA ALA A 44 -3.44 -3.32 3.77
C ALA A 44 -2.35 -4.42 3.74
N LYS A 45 -2.34 -5.31 4.75
CA LYS A 45 -1.40 -6.42 4.86
C LYS A 45 -1.96 -7.74 4.30
N ARG A 46 -3.26 -7.78 3.95
CA ARG A 46 -3.97 -9.00 3.57
C ARG A 46 -4.07 -9.12 2.06
N ASN A 47 -3.89 -10.35 1.57
CA ASN A 47 -4.15 -10.67 0.17
C ASN A 47 -5.66 -10.65 -0.12
N VAL A 48 -6.02 -10.48 -1.39
CA VAL A 48 -7.39 -10.56 -1.89
C VAL A 48 -7.70 -12.01 -2.32
N GLY A 49 -8.85 -12.56 -1.94
CA GLY A 49 -9.28 -13.92 -2.29
C GLY A 49 -10.13 -14.61 -1.22
N THR A 50 -10.23 -15.94 -1.28
CA THR A 50 -11.10 -16.78 -0.42
C THR A 50 -10.39 -17.56 0.68
N GLY A 51 -9.06 -17.42 0.79
CA GLY A 51 -8.24 -18.07 1.80
C GLY A 51 -8.39 -17.47 3.20
N GLU A 52 -7.85 -18.18 4.20
CA GLU A 52 -7.84 -17.70 5.58
C GLU A 52 -7.12 -16.35 5.69
N ASN A 53 -7.68 -15.42 6.48
CA ASN A 53 -7.16 -14.07 6.69
C ASN A 53 -7.02 -13.20 5.41
N GLN A 54 -7.71 -13.53 4.32
CA GLN A 54 -7.80 -12.68 3.11
C GLN A 54 -8.95 -11.68 3.17
N ILE A 55 -8.88 -10.64 2.34
CA ILE A 55 -10.01 -9.78 2.02
C ILE A 55 -10.83 -10.48 0.93
N PRO A 56 -12.11 -10.81 1.17
CA PRO A 56 -12.93 -11.48 0.17
C PRO A 56 -13.10 -10.64 -1.10
N ASP A 57 -12.81 -11.24 -2.25
CA ASP A 57 -13.27 -10.72 -3.54
C ASP A 57 -14.57 -11.42 -3.98
N MET A 58 -15.03 -11.10 -5.19
CA MET A 58 -16.24 -11.69 -5.77
C MET A 58 -16.10 -13.19 -6.06
N SER A 59 -14.89 -13.76 -6.10
CA SER A 59 -14.72 -15.22 -6.21
C SER A 59 -15.14 -15.96 -4.93
N ALA A 60 -15.26 -15.24 -3.81
CA ALA A 60 -15.85 -15.77 -2.58
C ALA A 60 -17.35 -16.05 -2.69
N PHE A 61 -18.01 -15.54 -3.73
CA PHE A 61 -19.45 -15.68 -3.90
C PHE A 61 -19.75 -17.01 -4.60
N PRO A 62 -20.60 -17.88 -4.00
CA PRO A 62 -21.05 -19.08 -4.67
C PRO A 62 -21.66 -18.74 -6.03
N SER A 63 -21.22 -19.43 -7.08
CA SER A 63 -21.67 -19.17 -8.44
C SER A 63 -21.64 -20.44 -9.27
N GLY A 64 -22.36 -20.40 -10.39
CA GLY A 64 -22.39 -21.48 -11.37
C GLY A 64 -22.97 -21.00 -12.69
N LYS A 65 -23.30 -21.94 -13.57
CA LYS A 65 -23.85 -21.61 -14.88
C LYS A 65 -25.16 -20.82 -14.73
N ASN A 66 -25.17 -19.58 -15.22
CA ASN A 66 -26.32 -18.67 -15.21
C ASN A 66 -26.84 -18.27 -13.81
N TRP A 67 -26.02 -18.38 -12.76
CA TRP A 67 -26.39 -17.88 -11.43
C TRP A 67 -25.20 -17.47 -10.58
N PHE A 68 -25.44 -16.56 -9.64
CA PHE A 68 -24.52 -16.25 -8.54
C PHE A 68 -25.31 -15.88 -7.28
N GLN A 69 -24.70 -16.09 -6.11
CA GLN A 69 -25.27 -15.75 -4.81
C GLN A 69 -24.52 -14.59 -4.16
N LEU A 70 -25.24 -13.55 -3.77
CA LEU A 70 -24.66 -12.44 -3.01
C LEU A 70 -24.42 -12.86 -1.55
N PRO A 71 -23.47 -12.21 -0.83
CA PRO A 71 -23.22 -12.49 0.60
C PRO A 71 -24.45 -12.34 1.50
N SER A 72 -25.44 -11.56 1.08
CA SER A 72 -26.73 -11.42 1.76
C SER A 72 -27.66 -12.62 1.58
N GLY A 73 -27.24 -13.65 0.83
CA GLY A 73 -28.01 -14.87 0.56
C GLY A 73 -28.88 -14.80 -0.70
N HIS A 74 -29.05 -13.63 -1.31
CA HIS A 74 -29.85 -13.45 -2.52
C HIS A 74 -29.22 -14.15 -3.73
N ILE A 75 -30.04 -14.82 -4.55
CA ILE A 75 -29.61 -15.50 -5.76
C ILE A 75 -30.15 -14.75 -6.97
N VAL A 76 -29.25 -14.43 -7.91
CA VAL A 76 -29.61 -13.90 -9.23
C VAL A 76 -29.51 -15.04 -10.23
N GLN A 77 -30.60 -15.31 -10.96
CA GLN A 77 -30.65 -16.31 -12.03
C GLN A 77 -30.88 -15.62 -13.37
N MET A 78 -30.15 -16.06 -14.39
CA MET A 78 -30.23 -15.54 -15.75
C MET A 78 -30.93 -16.57 -16.63
N PHE A 79 -31.99 -16.14 -17.33
CA PHE A 79 -32.72 -16.95 -18.29
C PHE A 79 -32.51 -16.38 -19.69
N SER A 80 -32.24 -17.27 -20.65
CA SER A 80 -32.15 -16.96 -22.09
C SER A 80 -33.34 -17.53 -22.81
#